data_AF-A0A951KGM3-F1
#
_entry.id   AF-A0A951KGM3-F1
#
_cell.length_a   1.000
_cell.length_b   1.000
_cell.length_c   1.000
_cell.angle_alpha   90.00
_cell.angle_beta   90.00
_cell.angle_gamma   90.00
#
_symmetry.space_group_name_H-M   'P 1'
#
loop_
_entity.id
_entity.type
_entity.pdbx_description
1 polymer ?
#
loop_
_entity_poly.entity_id
_entity_poly.type
_entity_poly.pdbx_seq_one_letter_code
_entity_poly.pdbx_strand_id
1 'polypeptide(L)'
;MALTDAPAPPDHPSRSPLAAILPYTSVAVVIAALYVAWTFYSRHEAEVKARQALAQQQADHRQREAQTIFGSGGLSFRTWSADKGVVRPGETAHICYGIVDAKSVRIDPPVQQLKPSYLHCFDVQPKQTTTYTITADDGAGHTASQHLTIQVR
;
A
#
# COMPACT_ATOMS: atom_id res chain seq x y z
N MET A 1 24.93 -106.03 0.29
CA MET A 1 25.38 -104.67 0.67
C MET A 1 25.82 -103.94 -0.58
N ALA A 2 25.05 -102.95 -1.03
CA ALA A 2 25.51 -101.73 -1.70
C ALA A 2 24.26 -100.93 -2.08
N LEU A 3 23.91 -99.98 -1.21
CA LEU A 3 23.10 -98.82 -1.53
C LEU A 3 23.95 -97.88 -2.39
N THR A 4 23.50 -97.53 -3.59
CA THR A 4 23.87 -96.29 -4.33
C THR A 4 22.74 -96.05 -5.32
N ASP A 5 21.68 -95.36 -4.91
CA ASP A 5 21.55 -93.89 -4.96
C ASP A 5 21.70 -93.37 -6.40
N ALA A 6 20.55 -93.21 -7.07
CA ALA A 6 20.44 -92.58 -8.37
C ALA A 6 19.94 -91.14 -8.18
N PRO A 7 20.54 -90.16 -8.88
CA PRO A 7 20.43 -88.74 -8.52
C PRO A 7 19.01 -88.19 -8.71
N ALA A 8 18.60 -87.34 -7.77
CA ALA A 8 17.35 -86.58 -7.83
C ALA A 8 17.26 -85.73 -9.11
N PRO A 9 16.07 -85.57 -9.70
CA PRO A 9 15.89 -84.78 -10.92
C PRO A 9 16.23 -83.29 -10.67
N PRO A 10 16.74 -82.57 -11.70
CA PRO A 10 17.11 -81.17 -11.55
C PRO A 10 15.88 -80.30 -11.32
N ASP A 11 15.83 -79.62 -10.18
CA ASP A 11 14.84 -78.60 -9.86
C ASP A 11 15.08 -77.36 -10.74
N HIS A 12 14.22 -77.15 -11.74
CA HIS A 12 14.25 -75.93 -12.54
C HIS A 12 13.37 -74.87 -11.86
N PRO A 13 13.96 -73.78 -11.31
CA PRO A 13 13.16 -72.72 -10.72
C PRO A 13 12.38 -72.00 -11.81
N SER A 14 11.05 -72.19 -11.83
CA SER A 14 10.13 -71.46 -12.69
C SER A 14 10.14 -69.97 -12.28
N ARG A 15 11.01 -69.17 -12.90
CA ARG A 15 10.97 -67.71 -12.75
C ARG A 15 9.68 -67.22 -13.43
N SER A 16 8.73 -66.76 -12.62
CA SER A 16 7.45 -66.27 -13.10
C SER A 16 7.66 -65.03 -13.98
N PRO A 17 7.05 -64.97 -15.19
CA PRO A 17 7.21 -63.83 -16.09
C PRO A 17 6.67 -62.52 -15.48
N LEU A 18 5.79 -62.63 -14.48
CA LEU A 18 5.26 -61.52 -13.69
C LEU A 18 6.33 -60.84 -12.81
N ALA A 19 7.31 -61.60 -12.29
CA ALA A 19 8.41 -61.07 -11.48
C ALA A 19 9.36 -60.16 -12.29
N ALA A 20 9.43 -60.34 -13.61
CA ALA A 20 10.26 -59.54 -14.50
C ALA A 20 9.62 -58.20 -14.92
N ILE A 21 8.29 -58.08 -14.85
CA ILE A 21 7.53 -56.89 -15.28
C ILE A 21 7.29 -55.91 -14.11
N LEU A 22 7.26 -56.43 -12.88
CA LEU A 22 7.14 -55.67 -11.63
C LEU A 22 8.09 -54.45 -11.46
N PRO A 23 9.38 -54.48 -11.86
CA PRO A 23 10.25 -53.30 -11.73
C PRO A 23 9.91 -52.19 -12.74
N TYR A 24 9.31 -52.51 -13.89
CA TYR A 24 8.96 -51.50 -14.90
C TYR A 24 7.70 -50.73 -14.53
N THR A 25 6.70 -51.42 -13.96
CA THR A 25 5.47 -50.77 -13.50
C THR A 25 5.72 -49.89 -12.29
N SER A 26 6.62 -50.27 -11.37
CA SER A 26 7.03 -49.43 -10.24
C SER A 26 7.77 -48.16 -10.70
N VAL A 27 8.66 -48.26 -11.69
CA VAL A 27 9.33 -47.10 -12.28
C VAL A 27 8.33 -46.14 -12.93
N ALA A 28 7.35 -46.64 -13.68
CA ALA A 28 6.31 -45.79 -14.28
C ALA A 28 5.46 -45.05 -13.23
N VAL A 29 5.11 -45.72 -12.12
CA VAL A 29 4.37 -45.10 -11.00
C VAL A 29 5.22 -44.04 -10.31
N VAL A 30 6.51 -44.28 -10.10
CA VAL A 30 7.43 -43.29 -9.51
C VAL A 30 7.53 -42.05 -10.39
N ILE A 31 7.66 -42.22 -11.71
CA ILE A 31 7.71 -41.09 -12.66
C ILE A 31 6.39 -40.31 -12.61
N ALA A 32 5.25 -40.98 -12.61
CA ALA A 32 3.94 -40.33 -12.49
C ALA A 32 3.80 -39.57 -11.16
N ALA A 33 4.26 -40.15 -10.04
CA ALA A 33 4.24 -39.50 -8.74
C ALA A 33 5.15 -38.26 -8.69
N LEU A 34 6.35 -38.34 -9.28
CA LEU A 34 7.26 -37.19 -9.40
C LEU A 34 6.65 -36.08 -10.26
N TYR A 35 5.98 -36.44 -11.35
CA TYR A 35 5.28 -35.47 -12.20
C TYR A 35 4.15 -34.77 -11.44
N VAL A 36 3.32 -35.52 -10.71
CA VAL A 36 2.24 -34.93 -9.88
C VAL A 36 2.82 -34.05 -8.78
N ALA A 37 3.86 -34.51 -8.08
CA ALA A 37 4.55 -33.71 -7.06
C ALA A 37 5.10 -32.39 -7.64
N TRP A 38 5.74 -32.45 -8.82
CA TRP A 38 6.21 -31.27 -9.54
C TRP A 38 5.07 -30.32 -9.93
N THR A 39 3.95 -30.83 -10.45
CA THR A 39 2.79 -29.99 -10.81
C THR A 39 2.17 -29.30 -9.60
N PHE A 40 2.04 -30.01 -8.48
CA PHE A 40 1.52 -29.45 -7.23
C PHE A 40 2.46 -28.39 -6.66
N TYR A 41 3.77 -28.66 -6.67
CA TYR A 41 4.79 -27.68 -6.30
C TYR A 41 4.72 -26.43 -7.19
N SER A 42 4.64 -26.60 -8.51
CA SER A 42 4.56 -25.48 -9.46
C SER A 42 3.28 -24.65 -9.30
N ARG A 43 2.13 -25.29 -9.05
CA ARG A 43 0.86 -24.57 -8.79
C ARG A 43 0.90 -23.86 -7.44
N HIS A 44 1.51 -24.46 -6.42
CA HIS A 44 1.60 -23.87 -5.09
C HIS A 44 2.42 -22.58 -5.10
N GLU A 45 3.55 -22.54 -5.84
CA GLU A 45 4.32 -21.31 -6.03
C GLU A 45 3.53 -20.21 -6.74
N ALA A 46 2.74 -20.58 -7.76
CA ALA A 46 1.94 -19.62 -8.53
C ALA A 46 0.86 -18.96 -7.66
N GLU A 47 0.19 -19.72 -6.78
CA GLU A 47 -0.79 -19.16 -5.85
C GLU A 47 -0.16 -18.20 -4.84
N VAL A 48 1.01 -18.54 -4.29
CA VAL A 48 1.69 -17.66 -3.34
C VAL A 48 2.11 -16.34 -4.00
N LYS A 49 2.69 -16.41 -5.20
CA LYS A 49 3.07 -15.21 -5.98
C LYS A 49 1.85 -14.36 -6.33
N ALA A 50 0.72 -14.98 -6.71
CA ALA A 50 -0.52 -14.26 -6.99
C ALA A 50 -1.07 -13.54 -5.74
N ARG A 51 -1.08 -14.19 -4.58
CA ARG A 51 -1.51 -13.56 -3.31
C ARG A 51 -0.61 -12.38 -2.93
N GLN A 52 0.70 -12.52 -3.09
CA GLN A 52 1.65 -11.44 -2.83
C GLN A 52 1.47 -10.26 -3.80
N ALA A 53 1.28 -10.53 -5.10
CA ALA A 53 1.04 -9.51 -6.10
C ALA A 53 -0.27 -8.73 -5.82
N LEU A 54 -1.35 -9.43 -5.45
CA LEU A 54 -2.61 -8.79 -5.05
C LEU A 54 -2.44 -7.91 -3.81
N ALA A 55 -1.69 -8.38 -2.80
CA ALA A 55 -1.42 -7.61 -1.60
C ALA A 55 -0.59 -6.34 -1.89
N GLN A 56 0.41 -6.43 -2.77
CA GLN A 56 1.20 -5.29 -3.23
C GLN A 56 0.33 -4.28 -4.00
N GLN A 57 -0.46 -4.74 -4.97
CA GLN A 57 -1.40 -3.89 -5.70
C GLN A 57 -2.35 -3.16 -4.76
N GLN A 58 -2.95 -3.85 -3.79
CA GLN A 58 -3.84 -3.23 -2.81
C GLN A 58 -3.12 -2.20 -1.92
N ALA A 59 -1.86 -2.43 -1.55
CA ALA A 59 -1.06 -1.47 -0.81
C ALA A 59 -0.78 -0.22 -1.66
N ASP A 60 -0.39 -0.41 -2.91
CA ASP A 60 -0.12 0.68 -3.86
C ASP A 60 -1.37 1.51 -4.15
N HIS A 61 -2.53 0.86 -4.34
CA HIS A 61 -3.81 1.54 -4.51
C HIS A 61 -4.15 2.42 -3.30
N ARG A 62 -4.05 1.86 -2.08
CA ARG A 62 -4.28 2.63 -0.85
C ARG A 62 -3.32 3.82 -0.71
N GLN A 63 -2.06 3.63 -1.08
CA GLN A 63 -1.07 4.71 -1.05
C GLN A 63 -1.39 5.82 -2.06
N ARG A 64 -1.75 5.45 -3.30
CA ARG A 64 -2.14 6.42 -4.33
C ARG A 64 -3.39 7.19 -3.93
N GLU A 65 -4.40 6.51 -3.40
CA GLU A 65 -5.60 7.15 -2.88
C GLU A 65 -5.26 8.14 -1.76
N ALA A 66 -4.45 7.72 -0.77
CA ALA A 66 -3.98 8.61 0.27
C ALA A 66 -3.21 9.82 -0.30
N GLN A 67 -2.36 9.63 -1.31
CA GLN A 67 -1.63 10.72 -1.95
C GLN A 67 -2.55 11.69 -2.71
N THR A 68 -3.61 11.21 -3.34
CA THR A 68 -4.59 12.09 -4.01
C THR A 68 -5.40 12.92 -3.02
N ILE A 69 -5.69 12.38 -1.83
CA ILE A 69 -6.51 13.06 -0.82
C ILE A 69 -5.67 13.97 0.08
N PHE A 70 -4.50 13.51 0.52
CA PHE A 70 -3.66 14.17 1.52
C PHE A 70 -2.39 14.81 0.94
N GLY A 71 -2.09 14.59 -0.34
CA GLY A 71 -0.86 15.06 -0.97
C GLY A 71 0.32 14.09 -0.75
N SER A 72 1.54 14.54 -1.03
CA SER A 72 2.74 13.71 -1.02
C SER A 72 3.24 13.27 0.38
N GLY A 73 2.39 13.28 1.40
CA GLY A 73 2.71 12.85 2.77
C GLY A 73 3.56 13.85 3.53
N GLY A 74 3.14 15.12 3.53
CA GLY A 74 3.85 16.18 4.24
C GLY A 74 3.06 17.48 4.32
N LEU A 75 3.53 18.37 5.19
CA LEU A 75 2.93 19.68 5.46
C LEU A 75 2.66 20.43 4.15
N SER A 76 1.38 20.59 3.81
CA SER A 76 0.99 21.19 2.53
C SER A 76 -0.28 22.04 2.65
N PHE A 77 -0.29 23.15 1.89
CA PHE A 77 -1.46 24.00 1.76
C PHE A 77 -2.37 23.48 0.65
N ARG A 78 -3.58 23.06 1.02
CA ARG A 78 -4.64 22.62 0.11
C ARG A 78 -5.38 23.82 -0.47
N THR A 79 -5.71 24.80 0.37
CA THR A 79 -6.42 26.02 -0.02
C THR A 79 -6.02 27.19 0.86
N TRP A 80 -5.97 28.38 0.26
CA TRP A 80 -5.75 29.66 0.93
C TRP A 80 -6.33 30.77 0.05
N SER A 81 -7.49 31.27 0.43
CA SER A 81 -8.25 32.23 -0.38
C SER A 81 -9.22 33.04 0.47
N ALA A 82 -9.53 34.26 0.03
CA ALA A 82 -10.65 35.05 0.56
C ALA A 82 -11.82 35.01 -0.42
N ASP A 83 -13.04 35.14 0.12
CA ASP A 83 -14.25 35.38 -0.68
C ASP A 83 -14.20 36.71 -1.45
N LYS A 84 -13.63 37.74 -0.80
CA LYS A 84 -13.49 39.11 -1.30
C LYS A 84 -12.03 39.54 -1.21
N GLY A 85 -11.41 39.82 -2.35
CA GLY A 85 -10.08 40.44 -2.41
C GLY A 85 -10.10 41.96 -2.20
N VAL A 86 -11.26 42.59 -2.31
CA VAL A 86 -11.48 44.03 -2.12
C VAL A 86 -12.73 44.25 -1.28
N VAL A 87 -12.62 45.01 -0.19
CA VAL A 87 -13.73 45.29 0.73
C VAL A 87 -13.74 46.76 1.16
N ARG A 88 -14.89 47.24 1.64
CA ARG A 88 -14.96 48.57 2.27
C ARG A 88 -14.32 48.55 3.67
N PRO A 89 -13.89 49.71 4.21
CA PRO A 89 -13.34 49.77 5.55
C PRO A 89 -14.31 49.19 6.60
N GLY A 90 -13.90 48.13 7.29
CA GLY A 90 -14.72 47.46 8.31
C GLY A 90 -15.80 46.53 7.76
N GLU A 91 -15.86 46.30 6.45
CA GLU A 91 -16.69 45.23 5.87
C GLU A 91 -16.08 43.86 6.19
N THR A 92 -16.95 42.87 6.42
CA THR A 92 -16.54 41.48 6.66
C THR A 92 -16.10 40.80 5.37
N ALA A 93 -14.90 40.22 5.38
CA ALA A 93 -14.43 39.24 4.43
C ALA A 93 -14.24 37.88 5.12
N HIS A 94 -14.40 36.80 4.38
CA HIS A 94 -14.21 35.44 4.82
C HIS A 94 -12.92 34.88 4.23
N ILE A 95 -11.97 34.53 5.08
CA ILE A 95 -10.74 33.83 4.67
C ILE A 95 -10.92 32.35 4.95
N CYS A 96 -10.71 31.52 3.93
CA CYS A 96 -10.73 30.07 4.03
C CYS A 96 -9.34 29.49 3.82
N TYR A 97 -8.93 28.59 4.71
CA TYR A 97 -7.68 27.85 4.60
C TYR A 97 -7.91 26.35 4.78
N GLY A 98 -7.00 25.56 4.20
CA GLY A 98 -6.96 24.12 4.35
C GLY A 98 -5.52 23.66 4.32
N ILE A 99 -5.08 22.99 5.38
CA ILE A 99 -3.69 22.58 5.56
C ILE A 99 -3.70 21.12 5.99
N VAL A 100 -2.89 20.31 5.30
CA VAL A 100 -2.72 18.88 5.59
C VAL A 100 -1.44 18.68 6.37
N ASP A 101 -1.46 17.73 7.31
CA ASP A 101 -0.32 17.35 8.15
C ASP A 101 0.28 18.50 8.98
N ALA A 102 -0.56 19.48 9.37
CA ALA A 102 -0.18 20.54 10.32
C ALA A 102 -0.55 20.17 11.76
N LYS A 103 0.32 20.53 12.70
CA LYS A 103 0.10 20.41 14.15
C LYS A 103 -0.24 21.74 14.79
N SER A 104 0.36 22.84 14.32
CA SER A 104 0.04 24.19 14.75
C SER A 104 -0.08 25.15 13.58
N VAL A 105 -0.98 26.12 13.71
CA VAL A 105 -1.26 27.13 12.66
C VAL A 105 -1.29 28.51 13.31
N ARG A 106 -0.61 29.46 12.68
CA ARG A 106 -0.43 30.84 13.13
C ARG A 106 -0.84 31.76 12.00
N ILE A 107 -1.46 32.89 12.32
CA ILE A 107 -1.77 33.94 11.34
C ILE A 107 -1.27 35.29 11.85
N ASP A 108 -0.75 36.09 10.92
CA ASP A 108 -0.29 37.45 11.15
C ASP A 108 -0.94 38.40 10.12
N PRO A 109 -1.67 39.45 10.52
CA PRO A 109 -2.02 39.83 11.89
C PRO A 109 -2.84 38.76 12.64
N PRO A 110 -2.66 38.63 13.97
CA PRO A 110 -3.39 37.64 14.75
C PRO A 110 -4.88 38.03 14.84
N VAL A 111 -5.74 37.21 14.21
CA VAL A 111 -7.20 37.37 14.25
C VAL A 111 -7.81 36.50 15.34
N GLN A 112 -7.47 35.22 15.33
CA GLN A 112 -7.96 34.21 16.26
C GLN A 112 -6.96 33.04 16.36
N GLN A 113 -7.15 32.17 17.36
CA GLN A 113 -6.40 30.91 17.41
C GLN A 113 -6.88 29.98 16.29
N LEU A 114 -5.99 29.71 15.34
CA LEU A 114 -6.26 28.78 14.25
C LEU A 114 -5.93 27.35 14.67
N LYS A 115 -6.77 26.41 14.23
CA LYS A 115 -6.55 24.98 14.41
C LYS A 115 -6.21 24.34 13.06
N PRO A 116 -5.39 23.29 13.02
CA PRO A 116 -5.23 22.50 11.81
C PRO A 116 -6.58 21.96 11.32
N SER A 117 -6.93 22.23 10.08
CA SER A 117 -8.18 21.79 9.46
C SER A 117 -7.98 21.65 7.95
N TYR A 118 -8.71 20.70 7.36
CA TYR A 118 -8.77 20.49 5.91
C TYR A 118 -9.50 21.62 5.17
N LEU A 119 -10.47 22.24 5.84
CA LEU A 119 -11.18 23.42 5.37
C LEU A 119 -11.76 24.15 6.58
N HIS A 120 -11.25 25.34 6.87
CA HIS A 120 -11.76 26.22 7.92
C HIS A 120 -11.87 27.64 7.38
N CYS A 121 -13.03 28.25 7.55
CA CYS A 121 -13.27 29.64 7.19
C CYS A 121 -13.48 30.47 8.45
N PHE A 122 -12.97 31.70 8.44
CA PHE A 122 -13.15 32.66 9.53
C PHE A 122 -13.28 34.07 8.99
N ASP A 123 -13.83 34.94 9.83
CA ASP A 123 -14.23 36.29 9.44
C ASP A 123 -13.13 37.29 9.80
N VAL A 124 -12.86 38.22 8.89
CA VAL A 124 -11.95 39.34 9.10
C VAL A 124 -12.61 40.65 8.69
N GLN A 125 -12.29 41.73 9.41
CA GLN A 125 -12.81 43.08 9.14
C GLN A 125 -11.65 44.06 9.02
N PRO A 126 -10.91 44.04 7.89
CA PRO A 126 -9.79 44.95 7.69
C PRO A 126 -10.29 46.40 7.55
N LYS A 127 -9.66 47.33 8.27
CA LYS A 127 -9.93 48.78 8.15
C LYS A 127 -9.09 49.45 7.06
N GLN A 128 -7.98 48.81 6.69
CA GLN A 128 -7.03 49.25 5.67
C GLN A 128 -6.51 48.02 4.93
N THR A 129 -5.93 48.21 3.74
CA THR A 129 -5.30 47.11 2.99
C THR A 129 -4.34 46.34 3.89
N THR A 130 -4.63 45.06 4.12
CA THR A 130 -3.92 44.22 5.07
C THR A 130 -3.47 42.94 4.38
N THR A 131 -2.20 42.60 4.56
CA THR A 131 -1.64 41.33 4.10
C THR A 131 -1.64 40.33 5.25
N TYR A 132 -2.43 39.28 5.10
CA TYR A 132 -2.49 38.16 6.04
C TYR A 132 -1.46 37.10 5.63
N THR A 133 -0.59 36.74 6.56
CA THR A 133 0.37 35.65 6.40
C THR A 133 -0.03 34.51 7.32
N ILE A 134 -0.28 33.34 6.74
CA ILE A 134 -0.56 32.11 7.48
C ILE A 134 0.70 31.26 7.49
N THR A 135 1.05 30.71 8.65
CA THR A 135 2.19 29.83 8.86
C THR A 135 1.74 28.58 9.58
N ALA A 136 2.02 27.42 9.00
CA ALA A 136 1.77 26.11 9.59
C ALA A 136 3.06 25.37 9.91
N ASP A 137 2.96 24.46 10.85
CA ASP A 137 4.07 23.73 11.45
C ASP A 137 3.61 22.32 11.83
N ASP A 138 4.39 21.31 11.46
CA ASP A 138 4.07 19.89 11.68
C ASP A 138 4.59 19.34 13.02
N GLY A 139 5.33 20.13 13.79
CA GLY A 139 5.99 19.72 15.03
C GLY A 139 7.22 18.85 14.85
N ALA A 140 7.61 18.52 13.62
CA ALA A 140 8.85 17.83 13.26
C ALA A 140 9.93 18.81 12.76
N GLY A 141 9.63 20.11 12.75
CA GLY A 141 10.53 21.19 12.32
C GLY A 141 10.28 21.68 10.90
N HIS A 142 9.30 21.10 10.18
CA HIS A 142 8.90 21.64 8.89
C HIS A 142 7.86 22.74 9.09
N THR A 143 8.03 23.82 8.34
CA THR A 143 7.11 24.94 8.33
C THR A 143 6.76 25.32 6.90
N ALA A 144 5.53 25.78 6.70
CA ALA A 144 5.05 26.26 5.43
C ALA A 144 4.28 27.57 5.67
N SER A 145 4.46 28.54 4.77
CA SER A 145 3.79 29.85 4.88
C SER A 145 3.19 30.31 3.56
N GLN A 146 2.05 31.00 3.63
CA GLN A 146 1.39 31.63 2.49
C GLN A 146 0.88 33.02 2.87
N HIS A 147 0.73 33.90 1.88
CA HIS A 147 0.26 35.28 2.08
C HIS A 147 -0.96 35.57 1.20
N LEU A 148 -1.88 36.39 1.72
CA LEU A 148 -3.07 36.87 1.01
C LEU A 148 -3.28 38.34 1.35
N THR A 149 -3.45 39.18 0.34
CA THR A 149 -3.69 40.61 0.54
C THR A 149 -5.15 40.92 0.30
N ILE A 150 -5.81 41.52 1.29
CA ILE A 150 -7.16 42.08 1.14
C ILE A 150 -7.04 43.58 1.01
N GLN A 151 -7.50 44.12 -0.10
CA GLN A 151 -7.46 45.55 -0.40
C GLN A 151 -8.68 46.24 0.20
N VAL A 152 -8.49 47.42 0.78
CA VAL A 152 -9.60 48.24 1.29
C VAL A 152 -9.80 49.45 0.39
N ARG A 153 -11.01 49.62 -0.17
CA ARG A 153 -11.38 50.71 -1.08
C ARG A 153 -12.77 51.27 -0.79
#